data_AF-A0A8T8WT34-F1
#
_entry.id   AF-A0A8T8WT34-F1
#
_cell.length_a   1.000
_cell.length_b   1.000
_cell.length_c   1.000
_cell.angle_alpha   90.00
_cell.angle_beta   90.00
_cell.angle_gamma   90.00
#
_symmetry.space_group_name_H-M   'P 1'
#
loop_
_entity.id
_entity.type
_entity.pdbx_description
1 polymer ?
#
loop_
_entity_poly.entity_id
_entity_poly.type
_entity_poly.pdbx_seq_one_letter_code
_entity_poly.pdbx_strand_id
1 'polypeptide(L)'
;MFEVPAISCRLAQAAHSVRAAMRSLANGRESQDSSQKALLVMSEILDLLHQVHGQVTWGENEWIVTQTRLGVFQELLCAFEITITAIETNFQPGGVGSRVYRKGLLEQTFIPRLEQYKFAFLVAIQPDSRYCRTPSRLPRKGNLLLLPGPH
;
A
#
# COMPACT_ATOMS: atom_id res chain seq x y z
N MET A 1 -15.14 -0.88 -16.21
CA MET A 1 -15.03 -2.01 -15.28
C MET A 1 -13.55 -2.22 -15.01
N PHE A 2 -13.10 -2.17 -13.75
CA PHE A 2 -11.68 -2.34 -13.40
C PHE A 2 -11.41 -3.82 -13.24
N GLU A 3 -10.54 -4.37 -14.09
CA GLU A 3 -10.24 -5.79 -14.07
C GLU A 3 -9.10 -6.07 -13.08
N VAL A 4 -9.32 -7.05 -12.20
CA VAL A 4 -8.33 -7.53 -11.21
C VAL A 4 -6.93 -7.75 -11.82
N PRO A 5 -6.77 -8.36 -13.02
CA PRO A 5 -5.47 -8.50 -13.67
C PRO A 5 -4.76 -7.17 -13.98
N ALA A 6 -5.51 -6.13 -14.35
CA ALA A 6 -4.94 -4.82 -14.68
C ALA A 6 -4.37 -4.13 -13.43
N ILE A 7 -5.04 -4.31 -12.29
CA ILE A 7 -4.59 -3.77 -11.00
C ILE A 7 -3.36 -4.52 -10.50
N SER A 8 -3.34 -5.86 -10.61
CA SER A 8 -2.16 -6.66 -10.27
C SER A 8 -0.94 -6.28 -11.11
N CYS A 9 -1.12 -6.06 -12.41
CA CYS A 9 -0.04 -5.59 -13.29
C CYS A 9 0.52 -4.23 -12.84
N ARG A 10 -0.36 -3.27 -12.53
CA ARG A 10 0.06 -1.95 -12.02
C ARG A 10 0.78 -2.04 -10.68
N LEU A 11 0.30 -2.88 -9.76
CA LEU A 11 0.98 -3.11 -8.48
C LEU A 11 2.40 -3.63 -8.68
N ALA A 12 2.59 -4.57 -9.59
CA ALA A 12 3.92 -5.07 -9.95
C ALA A 12 4.80 -3.98 -10.57
N GLN A 13 4.23 -3.15 -11.45
CA GLN A 13 4.92 -2.02 -12.06
C GLN A 13 5.35 -0.97 -11.03
N ALA A 14 4.43 -0.55 -10.15
CA ALA A 14 4.72 0.37 -9.05
C ALA A 14 5.84 -0.16 -8.15
N ALA A 15 5.80 -1.45 -7.79
CA ALA A 15 6.86 -2.09 -7.02
C ALA A 15 8.23 -2.05 -7.75
N HIS A 16 8.24 -2.26 -9.07
CA HIS A 16 9.46 -2.11 -9.87
C HIS A 16 9.98 -0.67 -9.90
N SER A 17 9.11 0.32 -10.08
CA SER A 17 9.48 1.74 -10.07
C SER A 17 10.05 2.16 -8.72
N VAL A 18 9.47 1.68 -7.60
CA VAL A 18 10.01 1.94 -6.26
C VAL A 18 11.43 1.43 -6.14
N ARG A 19 11.70 0.19 -6.58
CA ARG A 19 13.06 -0.36 -6.57
C ARG A 19 14.03 0.44 -7.45
N ALA A 20 13.58 0.99 -8.56
CA ALA A 20 14.41 1.86 -9.41
C ALA A 20 14.74 3.20 -8.73
N ALA A 21 13.76 3.85 -8.10
CA ALA A 21 13.96 5.06 -7.31
C ALA A 21 14.87 4.82 -6.10
N MET A 22 14.71 3.71 -5.39
CA MET A 22 15.59 3.31 -4.28
C MET A 22 17.05 3.17 -4.73
N ARG A 23 17.30 2.53 -5.87
CA ARG A 23 18.67 2.42 -6.43
C ARG A 23 19.27 3.78 -6.77
N SER A 24 18.45 4.69 -7.31
CA SER A 24 18.89 6.06 -7.64
C SER A 24 19.29 6.85 -6.38
N LEU A 25 18.53 6.69 -5.28
CA LEU A 25 18.84 7.31 -4.00
C LEU A 25 20.01 6.67 -3.25
N ALA A 26 20.14 5.35 -3.31
CA ALA A 26 21.22 4.61 -2.64
C ALA A 26 22.61 4.91 -3.24
N ASN A 27 22.67 5.21 -4.54
CA ASN A 27 23.91 5.51 -5.24
C ASN A 27 24.26 7.01 -5.22
N GLY A 28 23.37 7.87 -4.71
CA GLY A 28 23.58 9.30 -4.60
C GLY A 28 24.52 9.67 -3.44
N ARG A 29 25.43 10.63 -3.66
CA ARG A 29 26.25 11.23 -2.58
C ARG A 29 25.45 12.22 -1.70
N GLU A 30 24.14 12.17 -1.76
CA GLU A 30 23.25 13.05 -0.98
C GLU A 30 23.37 12.75 0.52
N SER A 31 22.84 13.64 1.37
CA SER A 31 22.92 13.51 2.83
C SER A 31 22.47 12.11 3.27
N GLN A 32 23.38 11.34 3.88
CA GLN A 32 23.15 9.91 4.17
C GLN A 32 21.86 9.69 4.98
N ASP A 33 21.57 10.58 5.93
CA ASP A 33 20.40 10.44 6.81
C ASP A 33 19.06 10.59 6.05
N SER A 34 18.93 11.57 5.15
CA SER A 34 17.67 11.77 4.41
C SER A 34 17.47 10.73 3.33
N SER A 35 18.54 10.31 2.65
CA SER A 35 18.48 9.16 1.73
C SER A 35 18.06 7.89 2.47
N GLN A 36 18.63 7.59 3.64
CA GLN A 36 18.25 6.43 4.44
C GLN A 36 16.79 6.49 4.89
N LYS A 37 16.32 7.65 5.35
CA LYS A 37 14.92 7.85 5.71
C LYS A 37 13.98 7.59 4.53
N ALA A 38 14.30 8.14 3.35
CA ALA A 38 13.52 7.91 2.14
C ALA A 38 13.50 6.44 1.73
N LEU A 39 14.64 5.75 1.80
CA LEU A 39 14.77 4.31 1.54
C LEU A 39 13.89 3.49 2.49
N LEU A 40 13.90 3.80 3.79
CA LEU A 40 13.08 3.10 4.77
C LEU A 40 11.58 3.27 4.48
N VAL A 41 11.11 4.49 4.21
CA VAL A 41 9.69 4.72 3.88
C VAL A 41 9.30 4.03 2.58
N MET A 42 10.17 4.04 1.56
CA MET A 42 9.91 3.31 0.31
C MET A 42 9.86 1.80 0.49
N SER A 43 10.70 1.22 1.36
CA SER A 43 10.62 -0.18 1.75
C SER A 43 9.28 -0.52 2.41
N GLU A 44 8.82 0.28 3.37
CA GLU A 44 7.53 0.09 4.02
C GLU A 44 6.36 0.15 3.00
N ILE A 45 6.41 1.09 2.05
CA ILE A 45 5.40 1.17 0.98
C ILE A 45 5.48 -0.06 0.08
N LEU A 46 6.67 -0.53 -0.27
CA LEU A 46 6.85 -1.71 -1.11
C LEU A 46 6.22 -2.95 -0.46
N ASP A 47 6.35 -3.11 0.85
CA ASP A 47 5.72 -4.20 1.60
C ASP A 47 4.18 -4.09 1.57
N LEU A 48 3.64 -2.88 1.73
CA LEU A 48 2.20 -2.64 1.57
C LEU A 48 1.71 -2.99 0.16
N LEU A 49 2.45 -2.62 -0.89
CA LEU A 49 2.10 -2.96 -2.29
C LEU A 49 2.08 -4.47 -2.51
N HIS A 50 3.05 -5.21 -1.98
CA HIS A 50 3.05 -6.67 -2.07
C HIS A 50 1.90 -7.30 -1.28
N GLN A 51 1.58 -6.76 -0.10
CA GLN A 51 0.43 -7.21 0.68
C GLN A 51 -0.86 -7.03 -0.12
N VAL A 52 -1.08 -5.87 -0.75
CA VAL A 52 -2.27 -5.65 -1.60
C VAL A 52 -2.28 -6.61 -2.78
N HIS A 53 -1.15 -6.76 -3.46
CA HIS A 53 -1.04 -7.67 -4.60
C HIS A 53 -1.45 -9.10 -4.21
N GLY A 54 -1.02 -9.58 -3.04
CA GLY A 54 -1.48 -10.84 -2.47
C GLY A 54 -3.00 -10.88 -2.27
N GLN A 55 -3.56 -9.88 -1.58
CA GLN A 55 -5.00 -9.83 -1.28
C GLN A 55 -5.87 -9.78 -2.54
N VAL A 56 -5.41 -9.06 -3.58
CA VAL A 56 -6.09 -8.95 -4.88
C VAL A 56 -6.00 -10.26 -5.67
N THR A 57 -4.84 -10.93 -5.65
CA THR A 57 -4.60 -12.15 -6.44
C THR A 57 -5.31 -13.37 -5.85
N TRP A 58 -5.27 -13.53 -4.53
CA TRP A 58 -5.84 -14.71 -3.86
C TRP A 58 -7.34 -14.58 -3.55
N GLY A 59 -7.95 -13.43 -3.84
CA GLY A 59 -9.39 -13.20 -3.62
C GLY A 59 -9.83 -13.34 -2.16
N GLU A 60 -8.88 -13.34 -1.21
CA GLU A 60 -9.11 -13.63 0.21
C GLU A 60 -9.95 -12.56 0.92
N ASN A 61 -10.23 -11.45 0.25
CA ASN A 61 -10.77 -10.25 0.85
C ASN A 61 -11.84 -9.59 -0.02
N GLU A 62 -13.11 -9.95 0.23
CA GLU A 62 -14.29 -9.30 -0.38
C GLU A 62 -14.28 -7.76 -0.21
N TRP A 63 -13.59 -7.23 0.81
CA TRP A 63 -13.56 -5.80 1.11
C TRP A 63 -12.80 -4.95 0.05
N ILE A 64 -11.83 -5.51 -0.70
CA ILE A 64 -11.18 -4.82 -1.82
C ILE A 64 -12.08 -4.81 -3.07
N VAL A 65 -13.06 -5.71 -3.14
CA VAL A 65 -13.82 -6.00 -4.38
C VAL A 65 -14.90 -4.95 -4.67
N THR A 66 -15.11 -3.96 -3.79
CA THR A 66 -16.02 -2.85 -4.10
C THR A 66 -15.40 -1.95 -5.17
N GLN A 67 -16.07 -1.84 -6.32
CA GLN A 67 -15.61 -1.10 -7.49
C GLN A 67 -15.11 0.32 -7.19
N THR A 68 -15.75 1.02 -6.23
CA THR A 68 -15.36 2.36 -5.78
C THR A 68 -14.01 2.37 -5.07
N ARG A 69 -13.73 1.39 -4.22
CA ARG A 69 -12.45 1.29 -3.49
C ARG A 69 -11.31 0.94 -4.44
N LEU A 70 -11.57 0.07 -5.42
CA LEU A 70 -10.62 -0.21 -6.51
C LEU A 70 -10.29 1.05 -7.32
N GLY A 71 -11.29 1.87 -7.64
CA GLY A 71 -11.08 3.14 -8.36
C GLY A 71 -10.18 4.10 -7.60
N VAL A 72 -10.49 4.36 -6.33
CA VAL A 72 -9.68 5.24 -5.46
C VAL A 72 -8.26 4.68 -5.29
N PHE A 73 -8.13 3.37 -5.12
CA PHE A 73 -6.82 2.72 -5.00
C PHE A 73 -5.99 2.86 -6.29
N GLN A 74 -6.63 2.73 -7.46
CA GLN A 74 -5.95 2.92 -8.74
C GLN A 74 -5.48 4.36 -8.94
N GLU A 75 -6.28 5.35 -8.54
CA GLU A 75 -5.87 6.76 -8.58
C GLU A 75 -4.68 7.01 -7.64
N LEU A 76 -4.73 6.45 -6.44
CA LEU A 76 -3.63 6.50 -5.48
C LEU A 76 -2.34 5.90 -6.05
N LEU A 77 -2.44 4.72 -6.68
CA LEU A 77 -1.31 4.08 -7.37
C LEU A 77 -0.75 4.96 -8.49
N CYS A 78 -1.60 5.55 -9.33
CA CYS A 78 -1.15 6.43 -10.40
C CYS A 78 -0.40 7.66 -9.86
N ALA A 79 -0.94 8.33 -8.84
CA ALA A 79 -0.30 9.48 -8.23
C ALA A 79 1.06 9.13 -7.59
N PHE A 80 1.10 7.96 -6.95
CA PHE A 80 2.32 7.41 -6.37
C PHE A 80 3.38 7.11 -7.44
N GLU A 81 3.03 6.41 -8.52
CA GLU A 81 3.93 6.09 -9.63
C GLU A 81 4.55 7.35 -10.26
N ILE A 82 3.74 8.39 -10.48
CA ILE A 82 4.23 9.68 -10.98
C ILE A 82 5.27 10.27 -10.01
N THR A 83 5.01 10.19 -8.70
CA THR A 83 5.93 10.71 -7.68
C THR A 83 7.23 9.91 -7.64
N ILE A 84 7.15 8.58 -7.69
CA ILE A 84 8.31 7.69 -7.71
C ILE A 84 9.16 7.92 -8.97
N THR A 85 8.53 8.09 -10.13
CA THR A 85 9.22 8.43 -11.38
C THR A 85 9.91 9.79 -11.28
N ALA A 86 9.29 10.77 -10.62
CA ALA A 86 9.93 12.06 -10.36
C ALA A 86 11.15 11.93 -9.43
N ILE A 87 11.09 11.06 -8.41
CA ILE A 87 12.24 10.76 -7.56
C ILE A 87 13.35 10.11 -8.40
N GLU A 88 13.03 9.09 -9.19
CA GLU A 88 14.01 8.42 -10.03
C GLU A 88 14.74 9.42 -10.95
N THR A 89 14.00 10.25 -11.70
CA THR A 89 14.58 11.21 -12.63
C THR A 89 15.41 12.32 -11.95
N ASN A 90 15.00 12.82 -10.78
CA ASN A 90 15.74 13.89 -10.09
C ASN A 90 17.03 13.38 -9.42
N PHE A 91 17.04 12.12 -8.99
CA PHE A 91 18.14 11.51 -8.24
C PHE A 91 18.97 10.51 -9.05
N GLN A 92 18.70 10.39 -10.36
CA GLN A 92 19.53 9.61 -11.27
C GLN A 92 20.99 10.10 -11.26
N PRO A 93 21.97 9.16 -11.30
CA PRO A 93 23.39 9.50 -11.38
C PRO A 93 23.69 10.33 -12.64
N GLY A 94 24.49 11.39 -12.50
CA GLY A 94 24.91 12.23 -13.63
C GLY A 94 24.01 13.43 -13.96
N GLY A 95 22.89 13.63 -13.26
CA GLY A 95 22.09 14.85 -13.44
C GLY A 95 22.79 16.13 -12.95
N VAL A 96 22.48 17.26 -13.59
CA VAL A 96 23.12 18.59 -13.43
C VAL A 96 22.64 19.34 -12.15
N GLY A 97 21.91 18.67 -11.27
CA GLY A 97 21.37 19.29 -10.05
C GLY A 97 22.44 19.50 -8.98
N SER A 98 22.43 20.69 -8.35
CA SER A 98 23.22 20.94 -7.14
C SER A 98 22.84 19.96 -6.02
N ARG A 99 23.85 19.46 -5.29
CA ARG A 99 23.67 18.60 -4.11
C ARG A 99 22.74 19.26 -3.06
N VAL A 100 22.88 20.57 -2.85
CA VAL A 100 22.04 21.32 -1.90
C VAL A 100 20.58 21.33 -2.34
N TYR A 101 20.34 21.52 -3.65
CA TYR A 101 19.01 21.48 -4.22
C TYR A 101 18.38 20.10 -4.08
N ARG A 102 19.12 19.03 -4.43
CA ARG A 102 18.65 17.64 -4.31
C ARG A 102 18.33 17.26 -2.87
N LYS A 103 19.18 17.65 -1.92
CA LYS A 103 18.92 17.47 -0.49
C LYS A 103 17.62 18.16 -0.07
N GLY A 104 17.47 19.45 -0.39
CA GLY A 104 16.26 20.21 -0.06
C GLY A 104 15.00 19.61 -0.67
N LEU A 105 15.07 19.19 -1.93
CA LEU A 105 13.97 18.54 -2.64
C LEU A 105 13.57 17.20 -2.00
N LEU A 106 14.54 16.39 -1.58
CA LEU A 106 14.27 15.14 -0.87
C LEU A 106 13.60 15.39 0.48
N GLU A 107 14.17 16.29 1.28
CA GLU A 107 13.77 16.53 2.67
C GLU A 107 12.44 17.27 2.79
N GLN A 108 12.23 18.28 1.96
CA GLN A 108 11.09 19.19 2.08
C GLN A 108 9.89 18.75 1.24
N THR A 109 10.11 17.91 0.22
CA THR A 109 9.04 17.53 -0.72
C THR A 109 8.81 16.03 -0.74
N PHE A 110 9.82 15.23 -1.10
CA PHE A 110 9.59 13.82 -1.36
C PHE A 110 9.38 12.98 -0.10
N ILE A 111 10.17 13.18 0.96
CA ILE A 111 10.00 12.44 2.21
C ILE A 111 8.60 12.64 2.82
N PRO A 112 8.11 13.88 3.02
CA PRO A 112 6.76 14.10 3.53
C PRO A 112 5.69 13.46 2.64
N ARG A 113 5.87 13.53 1.31
CA ARG A 113 4.92 12.95 0.36
C ARG A 113 4.92 11.42 0.38
N LEU A 114 6.09 10.78 0.53
CA LEU A 114 6.20 9.34 0.71
C LEU A 114 5.52 8.90 2.00
N GLU A 115 5.69 9.62 3.11
CA GLU A 115 4.98 9.33 4.36
C GLU A 115 3.47 9.42 4.18
N GLN A 116 2.97 10.44 3.48
CA GLN A 116 1.54 10.56 3.15
C GLN A 116 1.04 9.38 2.33
N TYR A 117 1.78 8.94 1.30
CA TYR A 117 1.41 7.76 0.51
C TYR A 117 1.39 6.50 1.36
N LYS A 118 2.36 6.32 2.26
CA LYS A 118 2.36 5.21 3.21
C LYS A 118 1.06 5.15 4.01
N PHE A 119 0.66 6.27 4.63
CA PHE A 119 -0.58 6.33 5.39
C PHE A 119 -1.80 6.10 4.49
N ALA A 120 -1.82 6.67 3.28
CA ALA A 120 -2.91 6.49 2.34
C ALA A 120 -3.07 5.02 1.92
N PHE A 121 -1.97 4.31 1.61
CA PHE A 121 -2.00 2.88 1.31
C PHE A 121 -2.48 2.08 2.52
N LEU A 122 -1.98 2.39 3.71
CA LEU A 122 -2.37 1.68 4.94
C LEU A 122 -3.88 1.81 5.21
N VAL A 123 -4.45 3.02 5.05
CA VAL A 123 -5.90 3.25 5.18
C VAL A 123 -6.68 2.57 4.06
N ALA A 124 -6.18 2.63 2.82
CA ALA A 124 -6.83 1.98 1.68
C ALA A 124 -6.90 0.45 1.83
N ILE A 125 -5.96 -0.15 2.58
CA ILE A 125 -5.89 -1.59 2.84
C ILE A 125 -6.73 -2.01 4.06
N GLN A 126 -7.30 -1.08 4.82
CA GLN A 126 -8.13 -1.44 5.96
C GLN A 126 -9.48 -2.03 5.52
N PRO A 127 -9.92 -3.16 6.11
CA PRO A 127 -11.27 -3.66 5.91
C PRO A 127 -12.28 -2.67 6.49
N ASP A 128 -13.47 -2.59 5.91
CA ASP A 128 -14.55 -1.77 6.47
C ASP A 128 -14.84 -2.22 7.90
N SER A 129 -14.76 -1.28 8.85
CA SER A 129 -14.97 -1.53 10.29
C SER A 129 -16.37 -2.08 10.64
N ARG A 130 -17.30 -2.09 9.67
CA ARG A 130 -18.61 -2.74 9.77
C ARG A 130 -18.52 -4.27 9.85
N TYR A 131 -17.36 -4.86 9.55
CA TYR A 131 -17.04 -6.26 9.83
C TYR A 131 -16.35 -6.47 11.20
N CYS A 132 -16.53 -5.55 12.16
CA CYS A 132 -16.40 -5.92 13.57
C CYS A 132 -17.30 -7.13 13.83
N ARG A 133 -16.67 -8.30 13.90
CA ARG A 133 -17.27 -9.59 14.27
C ARG A 133 -18.30 -9.36 15.36
N THR A 134 -19.58 -9.44 15.03
CA THR A 134 -20.53 -10.01 15.97
C THR A 134 -19.98 -11.41 16.23
N PRO A 135 -19.61 -11.75 17.49
CA PRO A 135 -19.37 -13.14 17.79
C PRO A 135 -20.69 -13.83 17.49
N SER A 136 -20.69 -14.70 16.49
CA SER A 136 -21.74 -15.67 16.26
C SER A 136 -21.92 -16.42 17.57
N ARG A 137 -22.91 -15.98 18.38
CA ARG A 137 -23.36 -16.74 19.53
C ARG A 137 -23.85 -18.07 18.95
N LEU A 138 -23.04 -19.10 19.20
CA LEU A 138 -23.33 -20.51 18.98
C LEU A 138 -24.82 -20.79 19.24
N PRO A 139 -25.50 -21.58 18.39
CA PRO A 139 -26.79 -22.12 18.80
C PRO A 139 -26.52 -22.98 20.04
N ARG A 140 -27.07 -22.59 21.19
CA ARG A 140 -27.12 -23.46 22.37
C ARG A 140 -27.84 -24.74 21.94
N LYS A 141 -27.09 -25.81 21.70
CA LYS A 141 -27.59 -27.18 21.75
C LYS A 141 -28.07 -27.43 23.18
N GLY A 142 -29.34 -27.16 23.42
CA GLY A 142 -30.08 -27.65 24.59
C GLY A 142 -31.11 -28.64 24.10
N ASN A 143 -30.69 -29.89 23.90
CA ASN A 143 -31.61 -31.01 23.73
C ASN A 143 -31.21 -32.09 24.72
N LEU A 144 -32.05 -32.33 25.72
CA LEU A 144 -32.34 -33.61 26.38
C LEU A 144 -33.53 -33.32 27.34
N LEU A 145 -34.76 -33.55 26.90
CA LEU A 145 -35.59 -34.74 27.18
C LEU A 145 -36.01 -34.89 28.65
N LEU A 146 -37.30 -34.69 28.93
CA LEU A 146 -38.08 -35.42 29.95
C LEU A 146 -39.59 -35.32 29.65
N LEU A 147 -40.06 -36.37 28.94
CA LEU A 147 -41.35 -37.09 28.95
C LEU A 147 -42.71 -36.38 29.05
N PRO A 148 -43.72 -36.82 28.25
CA PRO A 148 -45.13 -36.64 28.59
C PRO A 148 -45.60 -37.79 29.50
N GLY A 149 -46.30 -37.46 30.59
CA GLY A 149 -47.04 -38.43 31.41
C GLY A 149 -48.53 -38.41 31.05
N PRO A 150 -49.24 -39.56 31.04
CA PRO A 150 -50.62 -39.67 30.59
C PRO A 150 -51.65 -39.49 31.72
N HIS A 151 -52.90 -39.27 31.28
CA HIS A 151 -54.20 -39.18 31.97
C HIS A 151 -54.69 -37.78 32.34
#